data_AF-A0A9X0CKU5-F1
#
_entry.id   AF-A0A9X0CKU5-F1
#
_cell.length_a   1.000
_cell.length_b   1.000
_cell.length_c   1.000
_cell.angle_alpha   90.00
_cell.angle_beta   90.00
_cell.angle_gamma   90.00
#
_symmetry.space_group_name_H-M   'P 1'
#
loop_
_entity.id
_entity.type
_entity.pdbx_description
1 polymer ?
#
loop_
_entity_poly.entity_id
_entity_poly.type
_entity_poly.pdbx_seq_one_letter_code
_entity_poly.pdbx_strand_id
1 'polypeptide(L)'
;MANICQEDWTYFKGYCYSKVSSCDSWSSSQGTCATLGANLPSIHSQEENVYVQSLHGGEHTWLGLSDINTEGTFVWSDETPFDFHYWANHKPNKFHKEDCVHTLGFLQDHKYEWNDVNCTNCHRFSCKKDYNECTDFSNDCPVDATCVNSDGSYSCRCPVGYLLDGNNCTGLYAFSYHLLE
;
A
#
# COMPACT_ATOMS: atom_id res chain seq x y z
N MET A 1 22.66 5.45 -7.66
CA MET A 1 21.80 4.29 -7.40
C MET A 1 20.46 4.64 -8.02
N ALA A 2 19.92 3.79 -8.91
CA ALA A 2 18.62 4.07 -9.51
C ALA A 2 17.57 4.13 -8.39
N ASN A 3 16.73 5.16 -8.39
CA ASN A 3 15.58 5.19 -7.51
C ASN A 3 14.61 4.11 -8.02
N ILE A 4 14.27 3.14 -7.17
CA ILE A 4 13.36 2.03 -7.52
C ILE A 4 12.01 2.60 -7.99
N CYS A 5 11.57 3.68 -7.35
CA CYS A 5 10.42 4.45 -7.80
C CYS A 5 10.84 5.61 -8.73
N GLN A 6 9.86 6.13 -9.49
CA GLN A 6 10.01 7.35 -10.30
C GLN A 6 10.61 8.52 -9.49
N GLU A 7 11.16 9.52 -10.18
CA GLU A 7 11.65 10.75 -9.53
C GLU A 7 10.55 11.35 -8.64
N ASP A 8 10.92 11.81 -7.43
CA ASP A 8 10.01 12.29 -6.38
C ASP A 8 9.09 11.26 -5.71
N TRP A 9 9.36 9.96 -5.95
CA TRP A 9 8.76 8.85 -5.20
C TRP A 9 9.82 8.12 -4.36
N THR A 10 9.37 7.51 -3.29
CA THR A 10 10.19 6.76 -2.34
C THR A 10 9.66 5.34 -2.21
N TYR A 11 10.55 4.36 -2.29
CA TYR A 11 10.19 2.94 -2.17
C TYR A 11 10.12 2.51 -0.71
N PHE A 12 9.07 1.78 -0.36
CA PHE A 12 8.96 1.08 0.91
C PHE A 12 8.13 -0.20 0.74
N LYS A 13 8.75 -1.36 0.98
CA LYS A 13 8.13 -2.70 1.02
C LYS A 13 7.12 -2.98 -0.11
N GLY A 14 7.55 -2.90 -1.36
CA GLY A 14 6.70 -3.21 -2.53
C GLY A 14 5.83 -2.05 -3.02
N TYR A 15 5.88 -0.89 -2.36
CA TYR A 15 5.09 0.27 -2.76
C TYR A 15 5.95 1.52 -2.97
N CYS A 16 5.46 2.40 -3.83
CA CYS A 16 5.99 3.73 -4.04
C CYS A 16 5.10 4.78 -3.36
N TYR A 17 5.74 5.68 -2.60
CA TYR A 17 5.07 6.78 -1.91
C TYR A 17 5.59 8.13 -2.39
N SER A 18 4.70 9.06 -2.69
CA SER A 18 5.05 10.45 -2.99
C SER A 18 4.38 11.40 -2.01
N LYS A 19 5.16 12.34 -1.49
CA LYS A 19 4.67 13.38 -0.59
C LYS A 19 4.06 14.51 -1.41
N VAL A 20 2.84 14.91 -1.10
CA VAL A 20 2.25 16.14 -1.65
C VAL A 20 2.50 17.30 -0.69
N SER A 21 2.94 18.43 -1.24
CA SER A 21 3.40 19.59 -0.45
C SER A 21 2.26 20.42 0.13
N SER A 22 1.10 20.43 -0.52
CA SER A 22 -0.13 21.10 -0.07
C SER A 22 -0.96 20.22 0.87
N CYS A 23 -1.81 20.86 1.68
CA CYS A 23 -2.94 20.20 2.30
C CYS A 23 -4.19 20.38 1.44
N ASP A 24 -5.15 19.48 1.56
CA ASP A 24 -6.46 19.60 0.93
C ASP A 24 -7.51 18.80 1.73
N SER A 25 -8.77 18.85 1.30
CA SER A 25 -9.83 17.95 1.75
C SER A 25 -9.53 16.49 1.38
N TRP A 26 -10.15 15.54 2.06
CA TRP A 26 -9.93 14.11 1.81
C TRP A 26 -10.24 13.73 0.35
N SER A 27 -11.38 14.19 -0.18
CA SER A 27 -11.80 13.90 -1.55
C SER A 27 -10.88 14.51 -2.61
N SER A 28 -10.46 15.77 -2.44
CA SER A 28 -9.47 16.39 -3.34
C SER A 28 -8.10 15.71 -3.28
N SER A 29 -7.70 15.28 -2.08
CA SER A 29 -6.42 14.58 -1.87
C SER A 29 -6.42 13.22 -2.57
N GLN A 30 -7.50 12.45 -2.42
CA GLN A 30 -7.72 11.20 -3.15
C GLN A 30 -7.75 11.44 -4.66
N GLY A 31 -8.44 12.49 -5.12
CA GLY A 31 -8.44 12.88 -6.54
C GLY A 31 -7.03 13.21 -7.05
N THR A 32 -6.21 13.90 -6.26
CA THR A 32 -4.82 14.18 -6.59
C THR A 32 -4.02 12.89 -6.75
N CYS A 33 -4.14 11.96 -5.80
CA CYS A 33 -3.47 10.66 -5.92
C CYS A 33 -3.94 9.85 -7.13
N ALA A 34 -5.24 9.88 -7.43
CA ALA A 34 -5.78 9.21 -8.61
C ALA A 34 -5.18 9.75 -9.92
N THR A 35 -4.93 11.07 -10.04
CA THR A 35 -4.25 11.62 -11.23
C THR A 35 -2.80 11.14 -11.39
N LEU A 36 -2.18 10.67 -10.30
CA LEU A 36 -0.84 10.09 -10.28
C LEU A 36 -0.84 8.56 -10.45
N GLY A 37 -2.00 7.94 -10.72
CA GLY A 37 -2.15 6.49 -10.77
C GLY A 37 -1.93 5.82 -9.42
N ALA A 38 -2.33 6.50 -8.34
CA ALA A 38 -2.11 6.12 -6.95
C ALA A 38 -3.39 6.35 -6.13
N ASN A 39 -3.35 6.02 -4.85
CA ASN A 39 -4.40 6.30 -3.89
C ASN A 39 -3.82 7.01 -2.65
N LEU A 40 -4.68 7.58 -1.82
CA LEU A 40 -4.29 7.86 -0.44
C LEU A 40 -3.84 6.56 0.24
N PRO A 41 -2.89 6.61 1.20
CA PRO A 41 -2.25 5.40 1.70
C PRO A 41 -3.24 4.55 2.50
N SER A 42 -3.35 3.27 2.11
CA SER A 42 -3.76 2.17 2.97
C SER A 42 -2.62 1.76 3.89
N ILE A 43 -2.97 1.23 5.07
CA ILE A 43 -1.99 0.80 6.08
C ILE A 43 -2.31 -0.63 6.52
N HIS A 44 -1.35 -1.54 6.36
CA HIS A 44 -1.48 -2.97 6.66
C HIS A 44 -0.45 -3.47 7.70
N SER A 45 0.36 -2.57 8.27
CA SER A 45 1.33 -2.91 9.31
C SER A 45 1.71 -1.71 10.16
N GLN A 46 2.23 -1.96 11.37
CA GLN A 46 2.75 -0.89 12.22
C GLN A 46 3.97 -0.21 11.59
N GLU A 47 4.83 -0.95 10.90
CA GLU A 47 6.01 -0.37 10.24
C GLU A 47 5.59 0.60 9.12
N GLU A 48 4.57 0.25 8.35
CA GLU A 48 4.00 1.13 7.34
C GLU A 48 3.33 2.36 7.97
N ASN A 49 2.59 2.18 9.07
CA ASN A 49 1.97 3.29 9.81
C ASN A 49 3.01 4.34 10.22
N VAL A 50 4.13 3.89 10.79
CA VAL A 50 5.24 4.76 11.18
C VAL A 50 5.89 5.41 9.96
N TYR A 51 6.11 4.65 8.89
CA TYR A 51 6.71 5.14 7.65
C TYR A 51 5.89 6.28 7.03
N VAL A 52 4.60 6.07 6.80
CA VAL A 52 3.72 7.07 6.17
C VAL A 52 3.68 8.37 6.98
N GLN A 53 3.58 8.29 8.30
CA GLN A 53 3.58 9.47 9.18
C GLN A 53 4.92 10.20 9.20
N SER A 54 6.03 9.47 9.04
CA SER A 54 7.37 10.06 8.99
C SER A 54 7.60 10.95 7.75
N LEU A 55 6.92 10.68 6.63
CA LEU A 55 7.03 11.48 5.39
C LEU A 55 6.68 12.96 5.60
N HIS A 56 5.81 13.23 6.57
CA HIS A 56 5.35 14.58 6.92
C HIS A 56 5.92 15.07 8.26
N GLY A 57 7.00 14.46 8.75
CA GLY A 57 7.65 14.88 10.00
C GLY A 57 6.77 14.71 11.23
N GLY A 58 5.78 13.80 11.18
CA GLY A 58 4.84 13.56 12.27
C GLY A 58 3.72 14.58 12.39
N GLU A 59 3.47 15.41 11.37
CA GLU A 59 2.23 16.18 11.26
C GLU A 59 1.03 15.30 10.92
N HIS A 60 -0.18 15.82 11.11
CA HIS A 60 -1.41 15.13 10.75
C HIS A 60 -1.52 14.95 9.23
N THR A 61 -1.74 13.70 8.80
CA THR A 61 -1.87 13.37 7.37
C THR A 61 -3.10 12.55 7.09
N TRP A 62 -3.73 12.76 5.94
CA TRP A 62 -4.79 11.89 5.46
C TRP A 62 -4.30 10.46 5.23
N LEU A 63 -5.20 9.53 5.53
CA LEU A 63 -5.14 8.14 5.12
C LEU A 63 -6.28 7.86 4.13
N GLY A 64 -6.17 6.77 3.37
CA GLY A 64 -7.23 6.34 2.45
C GLY A 64 -8.46 5.76 3.14
N LEU A 65 -8.49 5.69 4.47
CA LEU A 65 -9.58 5.10 5.24
C LEU A 65 -10.73 6.10 5.39
N SER A 66 -11.95 5.66 5.10
CA SER A 66 -13.16 6.45 5.30
C SER A 66 -14.39 5.55 5.46
N ASP A 67 -15.46 6.07 6.05
CA ASP A 67 -16.77 5.42 6.10
C ASP A 67 -17.88 6.30 5.48
N ILE A 68 -17.50 7.25 4.61
CA ILE A 68 -18.37 8.18 3.85
C ILE A 68 -19.61 7.49 3.25
N ASN A 69 -19.45 6.25 2.78
CA ASN A 69 -20.52 5.52 2.10
C ASN A 69 -21.48 4.82 3.07
N THR A 70 -21.01 4.42 4.25
CA THR A 70 -21.78 3.64 5.22
C THR A 70 -21.19 3.82 6.61
N GLU A 71 -21.85 4.65 7.42
CA GLU A 71 -21.49 4.92 8.81
C GLU A 71 -21.12 3.65 9.58
N GLY A 72 -19.96 3.66 10.21
CA GLY A 72 -19.42 2.56 11.00
C GLY A 72 -18.78 1.44 10.17
N THR A 73 -18.73 1.59 8.83
CA THR A 73 -18.07 0.63 7.91
C THR A 73 -16.93 1.32 7.20
N PHE A 74 -15.76 1.31 7.84
CA PHE A 74 -14.54 1.89 7.28
C PHE A 74 -13.97 1.02 6.15
N VAL A 75 -13.65 1.65 5.03
CA VAL A 75 -13.07 1.04 3.84
C VAL A 75 -11.90 1.87 3.32
N TRP A 76 -10.87 1.21 2.80
CA TRP A 76 -9.75 1.86 2.15
C TRP A 76 -10.13 2.29 0.72
N SER A 77 -9.66 3.47 0.31
CA SER A 77 -9.90 4.05 -1.03
C SER A 77 -9.27 3.26 -2.18
N ASP A 78 -8.28 2.42 -1.88
CA ASP A 78 -7.62 1.52 -2.85
C ASP A 78 -8.22 0.11 -2.87
N GLU A 79 -9.34 -0.10 -2.18
CA GLU A 79 -10.08 -1.37 -2.11
C GLU A 79 -9.32 -2.52 -1.42
N THR A 80 -8.18 -2.23 -0.79
CA THR A 80 -7.45 -3.22 0.02
C THR A 80 -8.25 -3.61 1.28
N PRO A 81 -8.01 -4.81 1.85
CA PRO A 81 -8.70 -5.24 3.06
C PRO A 81 -8.43 -4.32 4.27
N PHE A 82 -9.45 -4.05 5.07
CA PHE A 82 -9.28 -3.39 6.37
C PHE A 82 -8.87 -4.40 7.45
N ASP A 83 -7.60 -4.81 7.44
CA ASP A 83 -7.02 -5.85 8.28
C ASP A 83 -6.11 -5.33 9.41
N PHE A 84 -5.75 -4.05 9.36
CA PHE A 84 -4.95 -3.37 10.37
C PHE A 84 -5.61 -2.05 10.78
N HIS A 85 -5.56 -1.74 12.08
CA HIS A 85 -6.02 -0.46 12.59
C HIS A 85 -5.18 0.03 13.76
N TYR A 86 -5.07 1.36 13.88
CA TYR A 86 -4.31 2.00 14.95
C TYR A 86 -5.05 3.20 15.55
N TRP A 87 -6.33 3.01 15.86
CA TRP A 87 -7.19 4.05 16.43
C TRP A 87 -6.69 4.57 17.79
N ALA A 88 -6.82 5.89 18.00
CA ALA A 88 -6.62 6.50 19.31
C ALA A 88 -7.66 6.01 20.32
N ASN A 89 -7.35 6.16 21.61
CA ASN A 89 -8.28 5.74 22.65
C ASN A 89 -9.65 6.43 22.48
N HIS A 90 -10.73 5.64 22.50
CA HIS A 90 -12.12 6.04 22.24
C HIS A 90 -12.45 6.48 20.80
N LYS A 91 -11.58 6.18 19.82
CA LYS A 91 -11.87 6.35 18.40
C LYS A 91 -12.13 5.01 17.68
N PRO A 92 -12.95 4.99 16.62
CA PRO A 92 -13.73 6.11 16.07
C PRO A 92 -14.87 6.56 17.02
N ASN A 93 -15.15 7.87 17.07
CA ASN A 93 -16.24 8.44 17.88
C ASN A 93 -17.48 8.58 16.99
N LYS A 94 -18.65 8.14 17.46
CA LYS A 94 -19.92 8.13 16.69
C LYS A 94 -20.53 9.53 16.47
N PHE A 95 -19.75 10.51 16.03
CA PHE A 95 -20.28 11.79 15.59
C PHE A 95 -20.51 11.71 14.09
N HIS A 96 -21.77 11.74 13.67
CA HIS A 96 -22.32 11.57 12.30
C HIS A 96 -21.80 12.54 11.21
N LYS A 97 -20.57 13.05 11.31
CA LYS A 97 -19.94 14.04 10.43
C LYS A 97 -18.41 13.89 10.31
N GLU A 98 -17.82 12.84 10.88
CA GLU A 98 -16.37 12.63 10.93
C GLU A 98 -15.98 11.37 10.12
N ASP A 99 -16.23 11.40 8.80
CA ASP A 99 -16.19 10.17 8.01
C ASP A 99 -14.80 9.82 7.41
N CYS A 100 -13.78 10.65 7.69
CA CYS A 100 -12.45 10.55 7.08
C CYS A 100 -11.36 10.44 8.13
N VAL A 101 -10.32 9.66 7.83
CA VAL A 101 -9.30 9.31 8.82
C VAL A 101 -7.99 10.01 8.53
N HIS A 102 -7.45 10.67 9.55
CA HIS A 102 -6.08 11.18 9.52
C HIS A 102 -5.23 10.55 10.63
N THR A 103 -3.92 10.59 10.43
CA THR A 103 -2.94 10.23 11.44
C THR A 103 -2.76 11.38 12.44
N LEU A 104 -2.49 11.04 13.70
CA LEU A 104 -2.18 12.01 14.74
C LEU A 104 -0.67 12.33 14.84
N GLY A 105 0.17 11.57 14.14
CA GLY A 105 1.61 11.77 14.20
C GLY A 105 2.26 11.25 15.47
N PHE A 106 3.56 11.52 15.61
CA PHE A 106 4.33 11.23 16.82
C PHE A 106 4.61 12.47 17.67
N LEU A 107 4.29 13.65 17.15
CA LEU A 107 4.39 14.88 17.93
C LEU A 107 3.36 14.81 19.08
N GLN A 108 3.67 15.46 20.20
CA GLN A 108 2.76 15.60 21.35
C GLN A 108 2.30 14.27 22.01
N ASP A 109 3.11 13.21 21.93
CA ASP A 109 2.83 11.88 22.52
C ASP A 109 1.61 11.13 21.94
N HIS A 110 1.23 11.43 20.69
CA HIS A 110 0.10 10.79 20.00
C HIS A 110 0.37 9.36 19.49
N LYS A 111 1.59 8.83 19.69
CA LYS A 111 1.96 7.43 19.46
C LYS A 111 1.62 6.86 18.07
N TYR A 112 1.54 7.67 17.03
CA TYR A 112 1.16 7.26 15.67
C TYR A 112 -0.30 6.79 15.54
N GLU A 113 -1.18 7.16 16.47
CA GLU A 113 -2.59 6.80 16.48
C GLU A 113 -3.40 7.53 15.41
N TRP A 114 -4.60 7.02 15.11
CA TRP A 114 -5.49 7.56 14.10
C TRP A 114 -6.72 8.21 14.71
N ASN A 115 -7.29 9.16 13.97
CA ASN A 115 -8.47 9.89 14.36
C ASN A 115 -9.40 10.10 13.16
N ASP A 116 -10.69 9.87 13.38
CA ASP A 116 -11.78 10.22 12.49
C ASP A 116 -12.12 11.71 12.64
N VAL A 117 -12.24 12.41 11.50
CA VAL A 117 -12.46 13.86 11.42
C VAL A 117 -13.31 14.22 10.21
N ASN A 118 -13.76 15.48 10.19
CA ASN A 118 -14.47 16.04 9.07
C ASN A 118 -13.63 16.02 7.77
N CYS A 119 -14.16 15.37 6.74
CA CYS A 119 -13.51 15.20 5.43
C CYS A 119 -13.14 16.51 4.71
N THR A 120 -13.76 17.64 5.07
CA THR A 120 -13.47 18.96 4.47
C THR A 120 -12.28 19.68 5.09
N ASN A 121 -11.72 19.15 6.19
CA ASN A 121 -10.54 19.71 6.82
C ASN A 121 -9.32 19.68 5.88
N CYS A 122 -8.41 20.63 6.03
CA CYS A 122 -7.15 20.64 5.28
C CYS A 122 -6.10 19.84 6.03
N HIS A 123 -5.75 18.66 5.52
CA HIS A 123 -4.61 17.88 6.02
C HIS A 123 -3.62 17.58 4.91
N ARG A 124 -2.35 17.44 5.29
CA ARG A 124 -1.31 17.00 4.36
C ARG A 124 -1.56 15.55 3.96
N PHE A 125 -0.95 15.11 2.87
CA PHE A 125 -1.13 13.74 2.41
C PHE A 125 0.04 13.28 1.55
N SER A 126 0.17 11.97 1.47
CA SER A 126 1.01 11.29 0.50
C SER A 126 0.13 10.43 -0.40
N CYS A 127 0.69 9.97 -1.51
CA CYS A 127 0.04 9.01 -2.41
C CYS A 127 0.84 7.72 -2.41
N LYS A 128 0.15 6.58 -2.40
CA LYS A 128 0.69 5.22 -2.42
C LYS A 128 0.26 4.52 -3.70
N LYS A 129 1.19 3.84 -4.37
CA LYS A 129 0.90 2.91 -5.46
C LYS A 129 1.80 1.68 -5.38
N ASP A 130 1.29 0.58 -5.88
CA ASP A 130 2.05 -0.65 -6.09
C ASP A 130 3.26 -0.39 -6.98
N TYR A 131 4.41 -0.95 -6.61
CA TYR A 131 5.60 -0.92 -7.44
C TYR A 131 5.63 -2.18 -8.28
N ASN A 132 5.49 -2.04 -9.60
CA ASN A 132 5.44 -3.20 -10.49
C ASN A 132 6.84 -3.79 -10.73
N GLU A 133 7.22 -4.79 -9.94
CA GLU A 133 8.54 -5.42 -10.03
C GLU A 133 8.79 -6.05 -11.41
N CYS A 134 7.73 -6.46 -12.12
CA CYS A 134 7.88 -7.07 -13.44
C CYS A 134 8.36 -6.10 -14.53
N THR A 135 8.32 -4.78 -14.28
CA THR A 135 8.79 -3.78 -15.25
C THR A 135 10.29 -3.54 -15.19
N ASP A 136 10.91 -3.73 -14.02
CA ASP A 136 12.33 -3.45 -13.80
C ASP A 136 13.15 -4.71 -13.45
N PHE A 137 12.53 -5.68 -12.77
CA PHE A 137 13.15 -6.92 -12.28
C PHE A 137 12.76 -8.16 -13.10
N SER A 138 12.40 -8.00 -14.38
CA SER A 138 12.05 -9.15 -15.25
C SER A 138 13.15 -10.22 -15.36
N ASN A 139 14.36 -9.94 -14.87
CA ASN A 139 15.52 -10.84 -14.85
C ASN A 139 15.63 -11.70 -13.58
N ASP A 140 14.82 -11.45 -12.54
CA ASP A 140 14.83 -12.24 -11.30
C ASP A 140 13.95 -13.50 -11.42
N CYS A 141 13.07 -13.56 -12.41
CA CYS A 141 12.36 -14.80 -12.72
C CYS A 141 13.24 -15.78 -13.50
N PRO A 142 13.05 -17.10 -13.30
CA PRO A 142 13.73 -18.13 -14.08
C PRO A 142 13.57 -17.95 -15.58
N VAL A 143 14.54 -18.48 -16.34
CA VAL A 143 14.40 -18.65 -17.78
C VAL A 143 13.09 -19.41 -18.07
N ASP A 144 12.30 -18.90 -19.01
CA ASP A 144 10.97 -19.39 -19.41
C ASP A 144 9.83 -19.21 -18.39
N ALA A 145 10.07 -18.60 -17.23
CA ALA A 145 9.00 -18.16 -16.32
C ALA A 145 8.46 -16.78 -16.73
N THR A 146 7.15 -16.58 -16.52
CA THR A 146 6.50 -15.27 -16.70
C THR A 146 6.37 -14.57 -15.36
N CYS A 147 6.85 -13.32 -15.25
CA CYS A 147 6.59 -12.49 -14.07
C CYS A 147 5.11 -12.07 -14.02
N VAL A 148 4.51 -12.18 -12.84
CA VAL A 148 3.14 -11.78 -12.54
C VAL A 148 3.16 -10.81 -11.37
N ASN A 149 2.81 -9.56 -11.66
CA ASN A 149 2.70 -8.51 -10.66
C ASN A 149 1.47 -8.73 -9.77
N SER A 150 1.60 -8.42 -8.48
CA SER A 150 0.54 -8.46 -7.49
C SER A 150 0.66 -7.26 -6.56
N ASP A 151 -0.39 -6.91 -5.82
CA ASP A 151 -0.30 -5.75 -4.92
C ASP A 151 0.76 -5.99 -3.83
N GLY A 152 1.77 -5.12 -3.78
CA GLY A 152 2.89 -5.14 -2.84
C GLY A 152 3.92 -6.24 -3.08
N SER A 153 3.85 -6.98 -4.19
CA SER A 153 4.75 -8.10 -4.48
C SER A 153 4.65 -8.60 -5.93
N TYR A 154 5.45 -9.59 -6.28
CA TYR A 154 5.34 -10.30 -7.55
C TYR A 154 5.55 -11.80 -7.36
N SER A 155 5.22 -12.57 -8.40
CA SER A 155 5.50 -14.00 -8.46
C SER A 155 5.95 -14.41 -9.85
N CYS A 156 6.76 -15.47 -9.93
CA CYS A 156 7.16 -16.06 -11.20
C CYS A 156 6.29 -17.29 -11.48
N ARG A 157 5.63 -17.31 -12.64
CA ARG A 157 4.76 -18.40 -13.06
C ARG A 157 5.38 -19.18 -14.22
N CYS A 158 5.60 -20.47 -14.01
CA CYS A 158 6.06 -21.38 -15.05
C CYS A 158 4.98 -21.69 -16.10
N PRO A 159 5.36 -22.12 -17.32
CA PRO A 159 4.43 -22.60 -18.32
C PRO A 159 3.60 -23.79 -17.83
N VAL A 160 2.45 -24.03 -18.46
CA VAL A 160 1.57 -25.16 -18.12
C VAL A 160 2.34 -26.48 -18.22
N GLY A 161 2.29 -27.28 -17.16
CA GLY A 161 3.00 -28.57 -17.07
C GLY A 161 4.36 -28.52 -16.37
N TYR A 162 4.79 -27.34 -15.92
CA TYR A 162 6.03 -27.12 -15.19
C TYR A 162 5.74 -26.52 -13.80
N LEU A 163 6.56 -26.87 -12.81
CA LEU A 163 6.54 -26.28 -11.47
C LEU A 163 7.80 -25.44 -11.25
N LEU A 164 7.65 -24.38 -10.47
CA LEU A 164 8.78 -23.58 -10.01
C LEU A 164 9.52 -24.35 -8.92
N ASP A 165 10.75 -24.78 -9.20
CA ASP A 165 11.66 -25.40 -8.24
C ASP A 165 12.93 -24.55 -8.12
N GLY A 166 13.02 -23.81 -7.01
CA GLY A 166 14.04 -22.78 -6.82
C GLY A 166 13.99 -21.74 -7.94
N ASN A 167 15.03 -21.71 -8.77
CA ASN A 167 15.16 -20.76 -9.88
C ASN A 167 14.98 -21.40 -11.27
N ASN A 168 14.28 -22.54 -11.37
CA ASN A 168 14.02 -23.24 -12.64
C ASN A 168 12.57 -23.72 -12.73
N CYS A 169 12.05 -23.76 -13.96
CA CYS A 169 10.80 -24.45 -14.26
C CYS A 169 11.08 -25.92 -14.58
N THR A 170 10.72 -26.83 -13.67
CA THR A 170 10.92 -28.28 -13.85
C THR A 170 9.62 -28.95 -14.29
N GLY A 171 9.70 -29.76 -15.34
CA GLY A 171 8.53 -30.45 -15.90
C GLY A 171 8.02 -31.54 -14.96
N LEU A 172 6.70 -31.67 -14.84
CA LEU A 172 6.06 -32.70 -14.01
C LEU A 172 6.35 -34.15 -14.46
N TYR A 173 6.87 -34.33 -15.69
CA TYR A 173 7.21 -35.63 -16.27
C TYR A 173 8.68 -36.04 -16.08
N ALA A 174 9.51 -35.23 -15.42
CA ALA A 174 10.92 -35.54 -15.20
C ALA A 174 11.14 -36.59 -14.08
N PHE A 175 10.12 -36.88 -13.26
CA PHE A 175 10.24 -37.79 -12.11
C PHE A 175 9.74 -39.23 -12.36
N SER A 176 9.19 -39.54 -13.54
CA SER A 176 8.58 -40.86 -13.82
C SER A 176 9.49 -41.88 -14.53
N TYR A 177 10.75 -41.54 -14.85
CA TYR A 177 11.66 -42.44 -15.58
C TYR A 177 12.97 -42.80 -14.87
N HIS A 178 13.11 -42.56 -13.55
CA HIS A 178 14.37 -42.85 -12.84
C HIS A 178 14.30 -43.97 -11.78
N LEU A 179 13.30 -44.85 -11.85
CA LEU A 179 13.21 -46.05 -10.99
C LEU A 179 12.84 -47.31 -11.76
N LEU A 180 13.52 -47.61 -12.86
CA LEU A 180 13.56 -48.96 -13.46
C LEU A 180 14.90 -49.18 -14.17
N GLU A 181 15.99 -49.32 -13.41
CA GLU A 181 17.11 -50.20 -13.76
C GLU A 181 17.51 -51.02 -12.52
#